data_AF-A0A930R9U9-F1
#
_entry.id   AF-A0A930R9U9-F1
#
_cell.length_a   1.000
_cell.length_b   1.000
_cell.length_c   1.000
_cell.angle_alpha   90.00
_cell.angle_beta   90.00
_cell.angle_gamma   90.00
#
_symmetry.space_group_name_H-M   'P 1'
#
loop_
_entity.id
_entity.type
_entity.pdbx_description
1 polymer ?
#
loop_
_entity_poly.entity_id
_entity_poly.type
_entity_poly.pdbx_seq_one_letter_code
_entity_poly.pdbx_strand_id
1 'polypeptide(L)'
;MLCKHQFQLLLNLKNKTEKTNQRLIAEEIGFSLGTVNKLIQEAEVNGWISSEYEVTEKGLKELEPYRVENAIIMAAGMSTRFAPLSYETPKGLLVVKGERLIEREIKQLREAGIQKITVVVGYMKEKMFYLADKYGVEIVVNEDYYRYNNCSSLMLVRKQLGNTYICSSDNYFVENPFEEYVYRGYYSTVFAEGETDEYCVTETTDGIIKQVTVGGENKWYMLGHVYFDRAFSEQFVPILEKEFKHEAYKLQLWEDYYARHVDTLLLEARHYSDEVIKEFDSLDELRAFDEHYLMHTNSKILLNICNTLNVTPAEIINIKPIKDGLTNTSFCFDCKGKTYVYRHPGKGTQEYINRLSEAASMRIAAELEIDKTFVVMNEEEGWKISKFIKNARLLDYDDKEDIEKAVSLMTKLHQSGKSTPYAIEFEKGLVDFKEKLIKRNRFEFDDKEELEAMVDKVVGYLELDQVKHTICHGDCYSPNFLVDEEGNMSLIDWEYSGMGDPTSDIGTFVACSDYTLEQAKEFIQIYLEHNPGVASERHFLGTIGLVSYYWFLWALFQESNGKPVGEFLYKWYRYTKQYCAEALRLYEEEK
;
A
#
# COMPACT_ATOMS: atom_id res chain seq x y z
N MET A 1 -25.81 -24.64 -29.99
CA MET A 1 -25.05 -23.40 -29.65
C MET A 1 -25.33 -22.41 -30.76
N LEU A 2 -25.88 -21.24 -30.40
CA LEU A 2 -26.25 -20.19 -31.35
C LEU A 2 -25.00 -19.58 -32.02
N CYS A 3 -25.09 -19.20 -33.29
CA CYS A 3 -24.08 -18.29 -33.85
C CYS A 3 -24.31 -16.85 -33.35
N LYS A 4 -23.31 -15.95 -33.48
CA LYS A 4 -23.38 -14.56 -32.98
C LYS A 4 -24.63 -13.83 -33.47
N HIS A 5 -24.96 -13.96 -34.76
CA HIS A 5 -26.15 -13.35 -35.34
C HIS A 5 -27.47 -13.92 -34.80
N GLN A 6 -27.55 -15.24 -34.57
CA GLN A 6 -28.74 -15.86 -33.98
C GLN A 6 -28.94 -15.43 -32.52
N PHE A 7 -27.84 -15.34 -31.76
CA PHE A 7 -27.85 -14.81 -30.39
C PHE A 7 -28.35 -13.36 -30.35
N GLN A 8 -27.80 -12.47 -31.20
CA GLN A 8 -28.20 -11.07 -31.24
C GLN A 8 -29.68 -10.90 -31.63
N LEU A 9 -30.19 -11.70 -32.58
CA LEU A 9 -31.61 -11.70 -32.92
C LEU A 9 -32.48 -12.11 -31.72
N LEU A 10 -32.18 -13.25 -31.08
CA LEU A 10 -32.99 -13.75 -29.97
C LEU A 10 -32.94 -12.82 -28.76
N LEU A 11 -31.78 -12.23 -28.46
CA LEU A 11 -31.65 -11.27 -27.37
C LEU A 11 -32.42 -9.96 -27.65
N ASN A 12 -32.34 -9.44 -28.88
CA ASN A 12 -33.13 -8.26 -29.28
C ASN A 12 -34.63 -8.53 -29.12
N LEU A 13 -35.12 -9.67 -29.63
CA LEU A 13 -36.55 -10.03 -29.51
C LEU A 13 -36.98 -10.28 -28.06
N LYS A 14 -36.11 -10.88 -27.22
CA LYS A 14 -36.39 -11.08 -25.79
C LYS A 14 -36.65 -9.75 -25.07
N ASN A 15 -35.88 -8.72 -25.39
CA ASN A 15 -35.93 -7.44 -24.69
C ASN A 15 -37.02 -6.50 -25.22
N LYS A 16 -37.78 -6.91 -26.25
CA LYS A 16 -38.87 -6.10 -26.79
C LYS A 16 -40.13 -6.22 -25.95
N THR A 17 -40.71 -5.05 -25.67
CA THR A 17 -42.00 -4.89 -24.99
C THR A 17 -43.12 -4.47 -25.94
N GLU A 18 -42.78 -4.07 -27.17
CA GLU A 18 -43.71 -3.60 -28.20
C GLU A 18 -43.61 -4.46 -29.47
N LYS A 19 -44.68 -4.44 -30.29
CA LYS A 19 -44.70 -5.13 -31.58
C LYS A 19 -43.61 -4.60 -32.50
N THR A 20 -42.93 -5.50 -33.21
CA THR A 20 -41.82 -5.16 -34.11
C THR A 20 -42.02 -5.70 -35.52
N ASN A 21 -41.10 -5.40 -36.43
CA ASN A 21 -41.04 -5.97 -37.76
C ASN A 21 -39.58 -6.15 -38.22
N GLN A 22 -39.37 -6.89 -39.30
CA GLN A 22 -38.05 -7.21 -39.86
C GLN A 22 -37.17 -5.98 -40.13
N ARG A 23 -37.75 -4.83 -40.53
CA ARG A 23 -36.99 -3.61 -40.81
C ARG A 23 -36.50 -2.95 -39.54
N LEU A 24 -37.36 -2.85 -38.53
CA LEU A 24 -36.99 -2.32 -37.21
C LEU A 24 -35.92 -3.19 -36.55
N ILE A 25 -36.09 -4.51 -36.61
CA ILE A 25 -35.09 -5.46 -36.09
C ILE A 25 -33.74 -5.25 -36.80
N ALA A 26 -33.75 -5.14 -38.14
CA ALA A 26 -32.54 -4.92 -38.93
C ALA A 26 -31.80 -3.62 -38.57
N GLU A 27 -32.55 -2.54 -38.34
CA GLU A 27 -32.01 -1.26 -37.90
C GLU A 27 -31.39 -1.35 -36.50
N GLU A 28 -32.10 -1.96 -35.55
CA GLU A 28 -31.66 -2.07 -34.15
C GLU A 28 -30.41 -2.95 -33.96
N ILE A 29 -30.32 -4.08 -34.65
CA ILE A 29 -29.17 -4.99 -34.54
C ILE A 29 -28.08 -4.72 -35.58
N GLY A 30 -28.29 -3.74 -36.47
CA GLY A 30 -27.32 -3.32 -37.48
C GLY A 30 -27.08 -4.34 -38.61
N PHE A 31 -28.06 -5.19 -38.91
CA PHE A 31 -27.95 -6.21 -39.98
C PHE A 31 -28.66 -5.80 -41.25
N SER A 32 -28.26 -6.40 -42.38
CA SER A 32 -29.05 -6.25 -43.61
C SER A 32 -30.43 -6.88 -43.46
N LEU A 33 -31.45 -6.29 -44.08
CA LEU A 33 -32.82 -6.84 -44.06
C LEU A 33 -32.86 -8.29 -44.57
N GLY A 34 -32.06 -8.63 -45.58
CA GLY A 34 -31.94 -10.00 -46.08
C GLY A 34 -31.36 -10.98 -45.05
N THR A 35 -30.37 -10.53 -44.28
CA THR A 35 -29.80 -11.29 -43.16
C THR A 35 -30.85 -11.53 -42.08
N VAL A 36 -31.57 -10.49 -41.67
CA VAL A 36 -32.64 -10.61 -40.65
C VAL A 36 -33.75 -11.55 -41.10
N ASN A 37 -34.20 -11.45 -42.35
CA ASN A 37 -35.22 -12.35 -42.90
C ASN A 37 -34.79 -13.82 -42.83
N LYS A 38 -33.53 -14.10 -43.16
CA LYS A 38 -32.96 -15.45 -43.07
C LYS A 38 -32.93 -15.93 -41.61
N LEU A 39 -32.45 -15.10 -40.69
CA LEU A 39 -32.35 -15.46 -39.26
C LEU A 39 -33.72 -15.68 -38.62
N ILE A 40 -34.73 -14.87 -38.97
CA ILE A 40 -36.11 -15.05 -38.51
C ILE A 40 -36.68 -16.36 -39.03
N GLN A 41 -36.52 -16.66 -40.32
CA GLN A 41 -36.98 -17.92 -40.90
C GLN A 41 -36.32 -19.12 -40.21
N GLU A 42 -35.00 -19.05 -39.95
CA GLU A 42 -34.30 -20.07 -39.18
C GLU A 42 -34.85 -20.19 -37.75
N ALA A 43 -35.07 -19.08 -37.06
CA ALA A 43 -35.57 -19.07 -35.69
C ALA A 43 -37.00 -19.62 -35.59
N GLU A 44 -37.89 -19.32 -36.54
CA GLU A 44 -39.25 -19.87 -36.62
C GLU A 44 -39.21 -21.39 -36.88
N VAL A 45 -38.40 -21.84 -37.86
CA VAL A 45 -38.24 -23.27 -38.18
C VAL A 45 -37.71 -24.05 -36.98
N ASN A 46 -36.79 -23.46 -36.23
CA ASN A 46 -36.27 -24.07 -35.01
C ASN A 46 -37.22 -23.93 -33.81
N GLY A 47 -38.33 -23.20 -33.95
CA GLY A 47 -39.31 -22.96 -32.89
C GLY A 47 -38.81 -22.08 -31.76
N TRP A 48 -37.79 -21.25 -32.01
CA TRP A 48 -37.25 -20.30 -31.04
C TRP A 48 -38.10 -19.05 -30.89
N ILE A 49 -38.83 -18.69 -31.93
CA ILE A 49 -39.75 -17.55 -31.94
C ILE A 49 -41.11 -17.94 -32.52
N SER A 50 -42.16 -17.21 -32.15
CA SER A 50 -43.50 -17.32 -32.73
C SER A 50 -43.59 -16.55 -34.06
N SER A 51 -44.68 -16.73 -34.81
CA SER A 51 -44.97 -15.95 -36.03
C SER A 51 -45.17 -14.45 -35.77
N GLU A 52 -45.37 -14.06 -34.50
CA GLU A 52 -45.47 -12.67 -34.06
C GLU A 52 -44.13 -12.14 -33.50
N TYR A 53 -43.04 -12.88 -33.72
CA TYR A 53 -41.67 -12.58 -33.26
C TYR A 53 -41.48 -12.56 -31.74
N GLU A 54 -42.34 -13.25 -30.99
CA GLU A 54 -42.17 -13.45 -29.56
C GLU A 54 -41.21 -14.63 -29.31
N VAL A 55 -40.27 -14.48 -28.37
CA VAL A 55 -39.34 -15.57 -28.02
C VAL A 55 -40.09 -16.65 -27.24
N THR A 56 -40.02 -17.89 -27.70
CA THR A 56 -40.66 -19.04 -27.07
C THR A 56 -39.83 -19.56 -25.89
N GLU A 57 -40.40 -20.46 -25.06
CA GLU A 57 -39.63 -21.18 -24.03
C GLU A 57 -38.40 -21.90 -24.59
N LYS A 58 -38.51 -22.45 -25.82
CA LYS A 58 -37.37 -23.09 -26.49
C LYS A 58 -36.31 -22.06 -26.88
N GLY A 59 -36.70 -20.88 -27.37
CA GLY A 59 -35.78 -19.78 -27.67
C GLY A 59 -35.06 -19.27 -26.42
N LEU A 60 -35.78 -19.09 -25.32
CA LEU A 60 -35.20 -18.72 -24.03
C LEU A 60 -34.19 -19.77 -23.55
N LYS A 61 -34.50 -21.07 -23.71
CA LYS A 61 -33.58 -22.16 -23.37
C LYS A 61 -32.29 -22.15 -24.20
N GLU A 62 -32.31 -21.68 -25.45
CA GLU A 62 -31.09 -21.52 -26.26
C GLU A 62 -30.27 -20.29 -25.87
N LEU A 63 -30.89 -19.27 -25.26
CA LEU A 63 -30.18 -18.12 -24.69
C LEU A 63 -29.53 -18.44 -23.33
N GLU A 64 -30.09 -19.38 -22.57
CA GLU A 64 -29.67 -19.68 -21.20
C GLU A 64 -28.16 -19.99 -21.03
N PRO A 65 -27.48 -20.71 -21.95
CA PRO A 65 -26.04 -20.91 -21.86
C PRO A 65 -25.18 -19.63 -21.88
N TYR A 66 -25.76 -18.51 -22.33
CA TYR A 66 -25.13 -17.19 -22.41
C TYR A 66 -25.55 -16.26 -21.26
N ARG A 67 -26.43 -16.72 -20.37
CA ARG A 67 -26.87 -15.94 -19.21
C ARG A 67 -25.69 -15.75 -18.27
N VAL A 68 -25.53 -14.53 -17.78
CA VAL A 68 -24.55 -14.23 -16.74
C VAL A 68 -25.00 -14.85 -15.42
N GLU A 69 -24.12 -15.63 -14.80
CA GLU A 69 -24.42 -16.39 -13.59
C GLU A 69 -24.16 -15.59 -12.31
N ASN A 70 -23.10 -14.77 -12.31
CA ASN A 70 -22.66 -13.99 -11.17
C ASN A 70 -21.68 -12.87 -11.54
N ALA A 71 -21.35 -12.06 -10.55
CA ALA A 71 -20.26 -11.10 -10.61
C ALA A 71 -19.36 -11.20 -9.38
N ILE A 72 -18.08 -10.90 -9.57
CA ILE A 72 -17.06 -10.81 -8.53
C ILE A 72 -16.47 -9.40 -8.57
N ILE A 73 -16.57 -8.68 -7.46
CA ILE A 73 -15.96 -7.36 -7.29
C ILE A 73 -14.71 -7.53 -6.42
N MET A 74 -13.54 -7.20 -6.98
CA MET A 74 -12.26 -7.20 -6.28
C MET A 74 -12.08 -5.87 -5.55
N ALA A 75 -12.08 -5.92 -4.21
CA ALA A 75 -12.03 -4.76 -3.32
C ALA A 75 -10.96 -4.89 -2.21
N ALA A 76 -9.97 -5.78 -2.40
CA ALA A 76 -8.98 -6.09 -1.38
C ALA A 76 -7.77 -5.14 -1.35
N GLY A 77 -7.55 -4.38 -2.42
CA GLY A 77 -6.35 -3.57 -2.63
C GLY A 77 -6.22 -2.37 -1.69
N MET A 78 -4.97 -2.03 -1.33
CA MET A 78 -4.67 -0.89 -0.46
C MET A 78 -4.71 0.47 -1.16
N SER A 79 -4.58 0.52 -2.50
CA SER A 79 -4.56 1.76 -3.29
C SER A 79 -3.57 2.81 -2.74
N THR A 80 -2.35 2.39 -2.41
CA THR A 80 -1.37 3.22 -1.69
C THR A 80 -1.00 4.50 -2.44
N ARG A 81 -1.11 4.52 -3.77
CA ARG A 81 -0.94 5.72 -4.63
C ARG A 81 -1.96 6.82 -4.34
N PHE A 82 -3.15 6.45 -3.88
CA PHE A 82 -4.28 7.36 -3.62
C PHE A 82 -4.24 8.03 -2.23
N ALA A 83 -3.03 8.22 -1.71
CA ALA A 83 -2.81 8.91 -0.45
C ALA A 83 -3.28 10.37 -0.52
N PRO A 84 -3.71 10.99 0.60
CA PRO A 84 -3.91 10.36 1.90
C PRO A 84 -5.26 9.66 2.05
N LEU A 85 -6.16 9.74 1.06
CA LEU A 85 -7.52 9.19 1.17
C LEU A 85 -7.49 7.69 1.44
N SER A 86 -6.58 6.97 0.78
CA SER A 86 -6.41 5.52 0.97
C SER A 86 -6.00 5.13 2.39
N TYR A 87 -5.38 6.03 3.17
CA TYR A 87 -5.03 5.75 4.57
C TYR A 87 -6.23 5.77 5.51
N GLU A 88 -7.31 6.44 5.11
CA GLU A 88 -8.51 6.58 5.91
C GLU A 88 -9.64 5.69 5.40
N THR A 89 -9.75 5.46 4.09
CA THR A 89 -10.89 4.77 3.47
C THR A 89 -10.43 3.94 2.26
N PRO A 90 -10.85 2.66 2.13
CA PRO A 90 -10.63 1.89 0.90
C PRO A 90 -11.21 2.61 -0.32
N LYS A 91 -10.51 2.52 -1.47
CA LYS A 91 -10.87 3.26 -2.69
C LYS A 91 -12.33 2.99 -3.13
N GLY A 92 -12.80 1.73 -3.07
CA GLY A 92 -14.18 1.40 -3.40
C GLY A 92 -15.27 2.04 -2.52
N LEU A 93 -14.92 2.63 -1.37
CA LEU A 93 -15.85 3.35 -0.49
C LEU A 93 -15.78 4.89 -0.67
N LEU A 94 -14.95 5.39 -1.58
CA LEU A 94 -14.94 6.81 -1.95
C LEU A 94 -16.29 7.20 -2.58
N VAL A 95 -16.73 8.42 -2.27
CA VAL A 95 -18.02 8.96 -2.72
C VAL A 95 -17.78 9.85 -3.92
N VAL A 96 -18.09 9.38 -5.11
CA VAL A 96 -17.90 10.11 -6.37
C VAL A 96 -19.27 10.48 -6.93
N LYS A 97 -19.48 11.77 -7.22
CA LYS A 97 -20.78 12.33 -7.65
C LYS A 97 -21.94 11.95 -6.72
N GLY A 98 -21.66 11.90 -5.41
CA GLY A 98 -22.66 11.62 -4.37
C GLY A 98 -22.95 10.13 -4.10
N GLU A 99 -22.32 9.19 -4.83
CA GLU A 99 -22.47 7.75 -4.59
C GLU A 99 -21.14 7.07 -4.29
N ARG A 100 -21.15 6.02 -3.45
CA ARG A 100 -19.95 5.18 -3.25
C ARG A 100 -19.69 4.33 -4.49
N LEU A 101 -18.43 4.25 -4.93
CA LEU A 101 -18.03 3.47 -6.12
C LEU A 101 -18.59 2.05 -6.09
N ILE A 102 -18.31 1.30 -5.03
CA ILE A 102 -18.75 -0.09 -4.91
C ILE A 102 -20.28 -0.24 -4.78
N GLU A 103 -20.96 0.72 -4.14
CA GLU A 103 -22.42 0.68 -4.04
C GLU A 103 -23.09 0.92 -5.40
N ARG A 104 -22.51 1.83 -6.20
CA ARG A 104 -22.95 2.11 -7.56
C ARG A 104 -22.80 0.87 -8.45
N GLU A 105 -21.63 0.25 -8.43
CA GLU A 105 -21.35 -0.96 -9.20
C GLU A 105 -22.29 -2.12 -8.84
N ILE A 106 -22.53 -2.36 -7.54
CA ILE A 106 -23.49 -3.37 -7.08
C ILE A 106 -24.92 -3.08 -7.59
N LYS A 107 -25.34 -1.80 -7.60
CA LYS A 107 -26.66 -1.41 -8.15
C LYS A 107 -26.72 -1.67 -9.65
N GLN A 108 -25.68 -1.29 -10.41
CA GLN A 108 -25.63 -1.48 -11.86
C GLN A 108 -25.67 -2.96 -12.24
N LEU A 109 -24.92 -3.82 -11.55
CA LEU A 109 -24.98 -5.28 -11.74
C LEU A 109 -26.40 -5.82 -11.51
N ARG A 110 -27.08 -5.38 -10.44
CA ARG A 110 -28.46 -5.79 -10.13
C ARG A 110 -29.47 -5.30 -11.14
N GLU A 111 -29.34 -4.05 -11.59
CA GLU A 111 -30.16 -3.47 -12.67
C GLU A 111 -30.03 -4.26 -13.97
N ALA A 112 -28.83 -4.79 -14.27
CA ALA A 112 -28.59 -5.70 -15.38
C ALA A 112 -29.09 -7.14 -15.16
N GLY A 113 -29.75 -7.42 -14.04
CA GLY A 113 -30.32 -8.75 -13.73
C GLY A 113 -29.36 -9.70 -13.01
N ILE A 114 -28.16 -9.26 -12.63
CA ILE A 114 -27.13 -10.09 -11.99
C ILE A 114 -27.29 -10.01 -10.48
N GLN A 115 -27.90 -11.04 -9.89
CA GLN A 115 -28.25 -11.04 -8.47
C GLN A 115 -27.16 -11.64 -7.57
N LYS A 116 -26.41 -12.63 -8.07
CA LYS A 116 -25.34 -13.28 -7.32
C LYS A 116 -24.06 -12.47 -7.45
N ILE A 117 -23.72 -11.72 -6.41
CA ILE A 117 -22.55 -10.85 -6.37
C ILE A 117 -21.67 -11.24 -5.19
N THR A 118 -20.38 -11.43 -5.44
CA THR A 118 -19.37 -11.69 -4.43
C THR A 118 -18.40 -10.53 -4.37
N VAL A 119 -18.14 -9.99 -3.19
CA VAL A 119 -17.16 -8.92 -2.97
C VAL A 119 -15.96 -9.50 -2.21
N VAL A 120 -14.79 -9.47 -2.85
CA VAL A 120 -13.54 -9.92 -2.24
C VAL A 120 -12.87 -8.75 -1.54
N VAL A 121 -12.88 -8.74 -0.20
CA VAL A 121 -12.39 -7.64 0.64
C VAL A 121 -11.06 -8.00 1.30
N GLY A 122 -10.27 -7.00 1.69
CA GLY A 122 -8.95 -7.19 2.31
C GLY A 122 -8.59 -5.99 3.19
N TYR A 123 -7.94 -4.99 2.61
CA TYR A 123 -7.59 -3.76 3.32
C TYR A 123 -8.81 -3.06 3.94
N MET A 124 -8.78 -2.83 5.26
CA MET A 124 -9.89 -2.29 6.07
C MET A 124 -11.26 -2.96 5.80
N LYS A 125 -11.25 -4.29 5.56
CA LYS A 125 -12.43 -5.12 5.26
C LYS A 125 -13.65 -4.85 6.14
N GLU A 126 -13.45 -4.53 7.41
CA GLU A 126 -14.52 -4.22 8.36
C GLU A 126 -15.42 -3.07 7.92
N LYS A 127 -14.89 -2.14 7.11
CA LYS A 127 -15.67 -1.02 6.55
C LYS A 127 -16.60 -1.44 5.42
N MET A 128 -16.43 -2.62 4.84
CA MET A 128 -17.23 -3.12 3.72
C MET A 128 -18.23 -4.22 4.10
N PHE A 129 -18.15 -4.78 5.32
CA PHE A 129 -19.04 -5.87 5.75
C PHE A 129 -20.53 -5.51 5.69
N TYR A 130 -20.90 -4.24 5.88
CA TYR A 130 -22.29 -3.77 5.77
C TYR A 130 -22.91 -4.02 4.39
N LEU A 131 -22.10 -4.21 3.35
CA LEU A 131 -22.58 -4.50 2.00
C LEU A 131 -23.35 -5.83 1.96
N ALA A 132 -22.96 -6.81 2.79
CA ALA A 132 -23.66 -8.09 2.90
C ALA A 132 -25.11 -7.89 3.34
N ASP A 133 -25.36 -7.11 4.39
CA ASP A 133 -26.72 -6.88 4.89
C ASP A 133 -27.51 -5.93 3.99
N LYS A 134 -26.86 -4.86 3.49
CA LYS A 134 -27.52 -3.83 2.67
C LYS A 134 -27.87 -4.32 1.26
N TYR A 135 -27.01 -5.14 0.66
CA TYR A 135 -27.12 -5.59 -0.72
C TYR A 135 -27.08 -7.11 -0.88
N GLY A 136 -27.19 -7.90 0.17
CA GLY A 136 -27.24 -9.37 0.05
C GLY A 136 -26.06 -10.00 -0.71
N VAL A 137 -24.91 -9.31 -0.76
CA VAL A 137 -23.71 -9.81 -1.46
C VAL A 137 -22.96 -10.80 -0.58
N GLU A 138 -22.26 -11.74 -1.19
CA GLU A 138 -21.32 -12.62 -0.48
C GLU A 138 -20.02 -11.86 -0.20
N ILE A 139 -19.52 -11.90 1.03
CA ILE A 139 -18.21 -11.34 1.39
C ILE A 139 -17.18 -12.46 1.48
N VAL A 140 -16.09 -12.32 0.74
CA VAL A 140 -14.93 -13.21 0.83
C VAL A 140 -13.73 -12.39 1.29
N VAL A 141 -13.06 -12.83 2.35
CA VAL A 141 -11.90 -12.11 2.90
C VAL A 141 -10.60 -12.67 2.32
N ASN A 142 -9.82 -11.80 1.68
CA ASN A 142 -8.45 -12.08 1.27
C ASN A 142 -7.47 -11.62 2.36
N GLU A 143 -6.95 -12.55 3.14
CA GLU A 143 -5.95 -12.25 4.18
C GLU A 143 -4.54 -11.99 3.62
N ASP A 144 -4.27 -12.40 2.38
CA ASP A 144 -2.97 -12.21 1.72
C ASP A 144 -2.91 -10.92 0.88
N TYR A 145 -3.88 -10.00 1.01
CA TYR A 145 -3.98 -8.75 0.24
C TYR A 145 -2.73 -7.85 0.33
N TYR A 146 -1.96 -7.98 1.40
CA TYR A 146 -0.75 -7.21 1.65
C TYR A 146 0.52 -7.88 1.12
N ARG A 147 0.44 -9.17 0.77
CA ARG A 147 1.56 -9.99 0.28
C ARG A 147 1.51 -10.19 -1.23
N TYR A 148 0.31 -10.36 -1.77
CA TYR A 148 0.08 -10.79 -3.15
C TYR A 148 -0.86 -9.84 -3.89
N ASN A 149 -0.80 -9.89 -5.21
CA ASN A 149 -1.61 -9.04 -6.09
C ASN A 149 -3.03 -9.60 -6.31
N ASN A 150 -3.81 -8.99 -7.21
CA ASN A 150 -5.23 -9.31 -7.44
C ASN A 150 -5.49 -10.79 -7.80
N CYS A 151 -4.50 -11.55 -8.30
CA CYS A 151 -4.61 -12.98 -8.56
C CYS A 151 -4.94 -13.80 -7.29
N SER A 152 -4.47 -13.38 -6.12
CA SER A 152 -4.81 -14.00 -4.83
C SER A 152 -6.30 -13.86 -4.52
N SER A 153 -6.93 -12.76 -4.94
CA SER A 153 -8.38 -12.56 -4.79
C SER A 153 -9.16 -13.53 -5.66
N LEU A 154 -8.78 -13.69 -6.94
CA LEU A 154 -9.41 -14.66 -7.84
C LEU A 154 -9.21 -16.11 -7.37
N MET A 155 -8.06 -16.45 -6.80
CA MET A 155 -7.78 -17.78 -6.29
C MET A 155 -8.79 -18.22 -5.22
N LEU A 156 -9.26 -17.31 -4.37
CA LEU A 156 -10.25 -17.57 -3.31
C LEU A 156 -11.64 -17.89 -3.89
N VAL A 157 -12.00 -17.22 -4.98
CA VAL A 157 -13.33 -17.33 -5.62
C VAL A 157 -13.32 -18.16 -6.91
N ARG A 158 -12.21 -18.83 -7.23
CA ARG A 158 -12.05 -19.60 -8.50
C ARG A 158 -13.15 -20.60 -8.80
N LYS A 159 -13.79 -21.16 -7.76
CA LYS A 159 -14.92 -22.11 -7.90
C LYS A 159 -16.23 -21.44 -8.32
N GLN A 160 -16.27 -20.11 -8.28
CA GLN A 160 -17.40 -19.29 -8.71
C GLN A 160 -17.22 -18.78 -10.14
N LEU A 161 -16.08 -19.05 -10.80
CA LEU A 161 -15.83 -18.64 -12.18
C LEU A 161 -16.57 -19.56 -13.17
N GLY A 162 -17.36 -18.95 -14.04
CA GLY A 162 -18.17 -19.59 -15.07
C GLY A 162 -18.53 -18.55 -16.11
N ASN A 163 -19.82 -18.19 -16.18
CA ASN A 163 -20.30 -17.00 -16.89
C ASN A 163 -20.31 -15.82 -15.92
N THR A 164 -19.16 -15.18 -15.74
CA THR A 164 -18.88 -14.32 -14.59
C THR A 164 -18.29 -12.98 -15.00
N TYR A 165 -18.83 -11.88 -14.47
CA TYR A 165 -18.14 -10.59 -14.50
C TYR A 165 -17.08 -10.52 -13.40
N ILE A 166 -15.88 -10.07 -13.76
CA ILE A 166 -14.84 -9.68 -12.81
C ILE A 166 -14.66 -8.17 -12.92
N CYS A 167 -14.79 -7.48 -11.78
CA CYS A 167 -14.71 -6.04 -11.72
C CYS A 167 -13.76 -5.57 -10.61
N SER A 168 -13.25 -4.35 -10.75
CA SER A 168 -12.46 -3.67 -9.73
C SER A 168 -13.32 -2.64 -9.01
N SER A 169 -13.31 -2.66 -7.67
CA SER A 169 -14.21 -1.84 -6.84
C SER A 169 -14.03 -0.33 -6.97
N ASP A 170 -12.99 0.10 -7.67
CA ASP A 170 -12.56 1.47 -7.86
C ASP A 170 -12.79 2.03 -9.27
N ASN A 171 -13.47 1.27 -10.13
CA ASN A 171 -13.98 1.80 -11.39
C ASN A 171 -15.30 2.58 -11.17
N TYR A 172 -15.45 3.69 -11.90
CA TYR A 172 -16.68 4.45 -11.99
C TYR A 172 -17.25 4.31 -13.41
N PHE A 173 -18.38 3.61 -13.52
CA PHE A 173 -19.11 3.48 -14.77
C PHE A 173 -20.17 4.58 -14.89
N VAL A 174 -20.01 5.50 -15.85
CA VAL A 174 -20.96 6.60 -16.08
C VAL A 174 -22.32 6.06 -16.50
N GLU A 175 -22.32 5.07 -17.40
CA GLU A 175 -23.50 4.32 -17.83
C GLU A 175 -23.38 2.87 -17.34
N ASN A 176 -24.49 2.13 -17.28
CA ASN A 176 -24.45 0.73 -16.85
C ASN A 176 -23.90 -0.16 -17.99
N PRO A 177 -22.71 -0.77 -17.85
CA PRO A 177 -22.08 -1.52 -18.94
C PRO A 177 -22.38 -3.03 -18.87
N PHE A 178 -23.18 -3.46 -17.89
CA PHE A 178 -23.43 -4.88 -17.61
C PHE A 178 -24.66 -5.36 -18.38
N GLU A 179 -24.55 -6.59 -18.88
CA GLU A 179 -25.59 -7.25 -19.67
C GLU A 179 -26.06 -8.54 -19.00
N GLU A 180 -27.36 -8.85 -19.09
CA GLU A 180 -27.92 -10.10 -18.57
C GLU A 180 -27.44 -11.35 -19.35
N TYR A 181 -27.17 -11.17 -20.65
CA TYR A 181 -26.71 -12.23 -21.56
C TYR A 181 -25.53 -11.74 -22.38
N VAL A 182 -24.45 -12.53 -22.44
CA VAL A 182 -23.23 -12.18 -23.17
C VAL A 182 -22.80 -13.34 -24.07
N TYR A 183 -22.55 -13.05 -25.35
CA TYR A 183 -22.25 -14.07 -26.35
C TYR A 183 -20.93 -14.81 -26.11
N ARG A 184 -19.89 -14.08 -25.69
CA ARG A 184 -18.51 -14.57 -25.54
C ARG A 184 -17.76 -13.73 -24.50
N GLY A 185 -16.75 -14.33 -23.87
CA GLY A 185 -15.79 -13.64 -23.04
C GLY A 185 -15.18 -12.41 -23.72
N TYR A 186 -15.06 -11.31 -22.99
CA TYR A 186 -14.48 -10.08 -23.49
C TYR A 186 -13.80 -9.30 -22.37
N TYR A 187 -12.84 -8.45 -22.74
CA TYR A 187 -12.24 -7.47 -21.85
C TYR A 187 -12.60 -6.05 -22.33
N SER A 188 -13.00 -5.19 -21.40
CA SER A 188 -13.25 -3.77 -21.68
C SER A 188 -11.95 -3.02 -21.98
N THR A 189 -11.93 -2.29 -23.09
CA THR A 189 -10.74 -1.57 -23.55
C THR A 189 -11.04 -0.10 -23.76
N VAL A 190 -10.10 0.77 -23.38
CA VAL A 190 -10.17 2.22 -23.59
C VAL A 190 -8.95 2.65 -24.40
N PHE A 191 -9.08 3.70 -25.20
CA PHE A 191 -7.99 4.20 -26.03
C PHE A 191 -7.14 5.21 -25.23
N ALA A 192 -5.83 4.96 -25.13
CA ALA A 192 -4.88 5.91 -24.58
C ALA A 192 -4.39 6.85 -25.69
N GLU A 193 -4.60 8.16 -25.54
CA GLU A 193 -3.93 9.18 -26.36
C GLU A 193 -2.54 9.46 -25.78
N GLY A 194 -1.49 9.21 -26.57
CA GLY A 194 -0.10 9.34 -26.11
C GLY A 194 0.44 8.12 -25.37
N GLU A 195 1.51 8.33 -24.59
CA GLU A 195 2.20 7.27 -23.84
C GLU A 195 1.37 6.79 -22.65
N THR A 196 1.38 5.49 -22.41
CA THR A 196 0.74 4.84 -21.27
C THR A 196 1.61 3.69 -20.78
N ASP A 197 1.55 3.39 -19.48
CA ASP A 197 2.18 2.23 -18.84
C ASP A 197 1.19 1.05 -18.67
N GLU A 198 -0.03 1.17 -19.22
CA GLU A 198 -1.11 0.20 -19.05
C GLU A 198 -0.96 -1.07 -19.90
N TYR A 199 -1.79 -2.07 -19.60
CA TYR A 199 -1.90 -3.33 -20.37
C TYR A 199 -2.50 -3.09 -21.77
N CYS A 200 -1.65 -2.67 -22.71
CA CYS A 200 -2.01 -2.40 -24.10
C CYS A 200 -2.29 -3.69 -24.87
N VAL A 201 -3.30 -3.67 -25.74
CA VAL A 201 -3.74 -4.82 -26.52
C VAL A 201 -3.54 -4.62 -28.02
N THR A 202 -3.33 -5.73 -28.73
CA THR A 202 -3.55 -5.80 -30.17
C THR A 202 -4.59 -6.87 -30.46
N GLU A 203 -5.40 -6.64 -31.48
CA GLU A 203 -6.55 -7.46 -31.80
C GLU A 203 -6.45 -8.08 -33.21
N THR A 204 -7.11 -9.21 -33.41
CA THR A 204 -7.34 -9.81 -34.72
C THR A 204 -8.40 -9.04 -35.50
N THR A 205 -8.58 -9.36 -36.79
CA THR A 205 -9.62 -8.73 -37.62
C THR A 205 -11.05 -8.99 -37.14
N ASP A 206 -11.26 -10.04 -36.36
CA ASP A 206 -12.53 -10.39 -35.72
C ASP A 206 -12.64 -9.86 -34.27
N GLY A 207 -11.71 -9.01 -33.83
CA GLY A 207 -11.76 -8.31 -32.55
C GLY A 207 -11.32 -9.14 -31.34
N ILE A 208 -10.57 -10.24 -31.55
CA ILE A 208 -10.03 -11.07 -30.47
C ILE A 208 -8.67 -10.53 -30.05
N ILE A 209 -8.46 -10.39 -28.74
CA ILE A 209 -7.16 -9.99 -28.20
C ILE A 209 -6.11 -11.04 -28.57
N LYS A 210 -5.10 -10.60 -29.31
CA LYS A 210 -4.01 -11.44 -29.84
C LYS A 210 -2.73 -11.32 -29.01
N GLN A 211 -2.50 -10.15 -28.44
CA GLN A 211 -1.30 -9.87 -27.65
C GLN A 211 -1.62 -8.80 -26.61
N VAL A 212 -1.04 -8.96 -25.42
CA VAL A 212 -1.05 -7.98 -24.34
C VAL A 212 0.40 -7.58 -24.04
N THR A 213 0.68 -6.28 -23.94
CA THR A 213 1.98 -5.73 -23.58
C THR A 213 1.81 -4.59 -22.58
N VAL A 214 2.59 -4.59 -21.49
CA VAL A 214 2.64 -3.46 -20.56
C VAL A 214 3.36 -2.31 -21.25
N GLY A 215 2.69 -1.16 -21.30
CA GLY A 215 3.17 0.06 -21.92
C GLY A 215 2.92 0.15 -23.42
N GLY A 216 2.78 1.38 -23.91
CA GLY A 216 2.55 1.68 -25.32
C GLY A 216 2.26 3.15 -25.58
N GLU A 217 2.00 3.47 -26.86
CA GLU A 217 1.63 4.82 -27.28
C GLU A 217 0.48 4.74 -28.30
N ASN A 218 -0.58 5.53 -28.12
CA ASN A 218 -1.74 5.57 -29.03
C ASN A 218 -2.37 4.18 -29.24
N LYS A 219 -2.67 3.48 -28.14
CA LYS A 219 -3.17 2.10 -28.15
C LYS A 219 -4.39 1.91 -27.27
N TRP A 220 -5.18 0.91 -27.63
CA TRP A 220 -6.20 0.35 -26.74
C TRP A 220 -5.52 -0.39 -25.59
N TYR A 221 -6.01 -0.19 -24.38
CA TYR A 221 -5.54 -0.88 -23.18
C TYR A 221 -6.71 -1.40 -22.34
N MET A 222 -6.44 -2.41 -21.54
CA MET A 222 -7.42 -3.08 -20.68
C MET A 222 -7.79 -2.18 -19.50
N LEU A 223 -9.07 -1.83 -19.35
CA LEU A 223 -9.58 -1.00 -18.26
C LEU A 223 -11.04 -1.32 -17.95
N GLY A 224 -11.40 -1.40 -16.67
CA GLY A 224 -12.77 -1.65 -16.23
C GLY A 224 -13.05 -3.13 -15.94
N HIS A 225 -14.25 -3.59 -16.32
CA HIS A 225 -14.69 -4.96 -16.12
C HIS A 225 -14.23 -5.90 -17.23
N VAL A 226 -14.11 -7.18 -16.90
CA VAL A 226 -13.95 -8.27 -17.85
C VAL A 226 -15.08 -9.27 -17.64
N TYR A 227 -15.55 -9.87 -18.74
CA TYR A 227 -16.50 -10.98 -18.69
C TYR A 227 -15.78 -12.27 -19.05
N PHE A 228 -15.78 -13.22 -18.13
CA PHE A 228 -15.38 -14.59 -18.42
C PHE A 228 -16.61 -15.37 -18.84
N ASP A 229 -16.59 -15.93 -20.05
CA ASP A 229 -17.54 -16.98 -20.38
C ASP A 229 -17.07 -18.32 -19.81
N ARG A 230 -17.97 -19.30 -19.82
CA ARG A 230 -17.70 -20.65 -19.33
C ARG A 230 -16.46 -21.29 -19.95
N ALA A 231 -16.23 -21.10 -21.25
CA ALA A 231 -15.09 -21.69 -21.94
C ALA A 231 -13.75 -21.07 -21.53
N PHE A 232 -13.72 -19.77 -21.29
CA PHE A 232 -12.59 -19.06 -20.70
C PHE A 232 -12.36 -19.58 -19.27
N SER A 233 -13.40 -19.58 -18.42
CA SER A 233 -13.30 -19.97 -17.01
C SER A 233 -12.78 -21.39 -16.82
N GLU A 234 -13.27 -22.36 -17.61
CA GLU A 234 -12.85 -23.76 -17.55
C GLU A 234 -11.36 -23.95 -17.90
N GLN A 235 -10.78 -23.09 -18.74
CA GLN A 235 -9.36 -23.11 -19.09
C GLN A 235 -8.51 -22.29 -18.13
N PHE A 236 -9.00 -21.13 -17.69
CA PHE A 236 -8.26 -20.20 -16.83
C PHE A 236 -8.08 -20.76 -15.42
N VAL A 237 -9.09 -21.44 -14.85
CA VAL A 237 -9.01 -21.97 -13.48
C VAL A 237 -7.82 -22.94 -13.30
N PRO A 238 -7.61 -23.95 -14.16
CA PRO A 238 -6.42 -24.81 -14.09
C PRO A 238 -5.09 -24.04 -14.22
N ILE A 239 -5.03 -23.01 -15.06
CA ILE A 239 -3.84 -22.15 -15.22
C ILE A 239 -3.56 -21.40 -13.93
N LEU A 240 -4.58 -20.73 -13.37
CA LEU A 240 -4.50 -20.02 -12.10
C LEU A 240 -4.03 -20.95 -10.98
N GLU A 241 -4.66 -22.12 -10.80
CA GLU A 241 -4.29 -23.08 -9.75
C GLU A 241 -2.86 -23.62 -9.90
N LYS A 242 -2.38 -23.77 -11.13
CA LYS A 242 -1.02 -24.27 -11.40
C LYS A 242 0.02 -23.17 -11.14
N GLU A 243 -0.18 -21.99 -11.73
CA GLU A 243 0.79 -20.89 -11.66
C GLU A 243 0.87 -20.28 -10.26
N PHE A 244 -0.27 -20.20 -9.55
CA PHE A 244 -0.31 -19.65 -8.18
C PHE A 244 0.49 -20.47 -7.16
N LYS A 245 0.95 -21.69 -7.51
CA LYS A 245 1.88 -22.48 -6.68
C LYS A 245 3.30 -21.93 -6.67
N HIS A 246 3.65 -21.04 -7.61
CA HIS A 246 4.97 -20.44 -7.73
C HIS A 246 4.99 -19.05 -7.10
N GLU A 247 5.88 -18.82 -6.12
CA GLU A 247 5.93 -17.55 -5.36
C GLU A 247 6.08 -16.31 -6.25
N ALA A 248 6.93 -16.37 -7.28
CA ALA A 248 7.12 -15.26 -8.21
C ALA A 248 5.82 -14.84 -8.93
N TYR A 249 4.91 -15.79 -9.19
CA TYR A 249 3.65 -15.52 -9.88
C TYR A 249 2.55 -15.03 -8.93
N LYS A 250 2.67 -15.28 -7.61
CA LYS A 250 1.74 -14.69 -6.64
C LYS A 250 1.88 -13.17 -6.52
N LEU A 251 3.05 -12.64 -6.89
CA LEU A 251 3.34 -11.21 -6.93
C LEU A 251 2.84 -10.53 -8.22
N GLN A 252 2.27 -11.28 -9.16
CA GLN A 252 1.78 -10.75 -10.43
C GLN A 252 0.27 -10.51 -10.40
N LEU A 253 -0.20 -9.64 -11.29
CA LEU A 253 -1.62 -9.43 -11.54
C LEU A 253 -2.17 -10.63 -12.33
N TRP A 254 -3.47 -10.92 -12.25
CA TRP A 254 -4.07 -12.00 -13.03
C TRP A 254 -4.02 -11.70 -14.53
N GLU A 255 -3.98 -10.43 -14.90
CA GLU A 255 -3.76 -9.93 -16.25
C GLU A 255 -2.40 -10.41 -16.80
N ASP A 256 -1.38 -10.58 -15.95
CA ASP A 256 -0.09 -11.17 -16.37
C ASP A 256 -0.23 -12.66 -16.72
N TYR A 257 -1.12 -13.39 -16.01
CA TYR A 257 -1.43 -14.79 -16.32
C TYR A 257 -2.15 -14.85 -17.65
N TYR A 258 -3.15 -13.98 -17.85
CA TYR A 258 -3.87 -13.87 -19.11
C TYR A 258 -2.93 -13.57 -20.28
N ALA A 259 -2.06 -12.55 -20.14
CA ALA A 259 -1.11 -12.12 -21.16
C ALA A 259 -0.20 -13.25 -21.68
N ARG A 260 0.17 -14.20 -20.80
CA ARG A 260 0.99 -15.36 -21.17
C ARG A 260 0.24 -16.45 -21.95
N HIS A 261 -1.09 -16.45 -21.90
CA HIS A 261 -1.95 -17.51 -22.46
C HIS A 261 -3.01 -16.97 -23.41
N VAL A 262 -2.83 -15.76 -23.97
CA VAL A 262 -3.78 -15.11 -24.90
C VAL A 262 -4.11 -15.93 -26.15
N ASP A 263 -3.25 -16.88 -26.52
CA ASP A 263 -3.44 -17.80 -27.64
C ASP A 263 -4.46 -18.90 -27.34
N THR A 264 -4.73 -19.19 -26.07
CA THR A 264 -5.67 -20.22 -25.62
C THR A 264 -6.88 -19.63 -24.88
N LEU A 265 -6.65 -18.58 -24.10
CA LEU A 265 -7.65 -17.81 -23.39
C LEU A 265 -8.19 -16.71 -24.30
N LEU A 266 -9.30 -17.00 -24.99
CA LEU A 266 -9.85 -16.08 -25.97
C LEU A 266 -10.77 -15.05 -25.31
N LEU A 267 -10.48 -13.77 -25.48
CA LEU A 267 -11.36 -12.65 -25.12
C LEU A 267 -11.52 -11.71 -26.33
N GLU A 268 -12.74 -11.24 -26.58
CA GLU A 268 -12.98 -10.09 -27.47
C GLU A 268 -12.45 -8.80 -26.79
N ALA A 269 -11.83 -7.90 -27.55
CA ALA A 269 -11.56 -6.54 -27.11
C ALA A 269 -12.85 -5.73 -27.29
N ARG A 270 -13.45 -5.27 -26.20
CA ARG A 270 -14.67 -4.47 -26.24
C ARG A 270 -14.34 -3.01 -25.95
N HIS A 271 -14.29 -2.22 -27.01
CA HIS A 271 -13.93 -0.81 -26.96
C HIS A 271 -15.02 0.05 -26.32
N TYR A 272 -14.62 0.85 -25.35
CA TYR A 272 -15.43 1.89 -24.72
C TYR A 272 -14.78 3.25 -24.94
N SER A 273 -15.60 4.30 -24.97
CA SER A 273 -15.09 5.66 -24.81
C SER A 273 -14.53 5.81 -23.40
N ASP A 274 -13.47 6.60 -23.29
CA ASP A 274 -12.89 7.05 -22.02
C ASP A 274 -13.90 7.81 -21.15
N GLU A 275 -15.02 8.31 -21.71
CA GLU A 275 -16.11 8.92 -20.96
C GLU A 275 -16.95 7.91 -20.18
N VAL A 276 -16.98 6.64 -20.57
CA VAL A 276 -17.86 5.62 -19.97
C VAL A 276 -17.24 4.97 -18.73
N ILE A 277 -15.96 4.59 -18.83
CA ILE A 277 -15.22 3.90 -17.77
C ILE A 277 -14.16 4.85 -17.22
N LYS A 278 -14.30 5.26 -15.97
CA LYS A 278 -13.32 6.10 -15.28
C LYS A 278 -12.62 5.31 -14.18
N GLU A 279 -11.31 5.44 -14.11
CA GLU A 279 -10.49 5.06 -12.96
C GLU A 279 -9.68 6.28 -12.54
N PHE A 280 -9.52 6.47 -11.23
CA PHE A 280 -8.77 7.60 -10.67
C PHE A 280 -7.52 7.08 -9.99
N ASP A 281 -6.35 7.41 -10.49
CA ASP A 281 -5.07 7.04 -9.89
C ASP A 281 -4.52 8.09 -8.93
N SER A 282 -5.04 9.31 -9.03
CA SER A 282 -4.67 10.43 -8.17
C SER A 282 -5.88 11.22 -7.66
N LEU A 283 -5.70 11.92 -6.53
CA LEU A 283 -6.72 12.86 -6.03
C LEU A 283 -7.00 13.98 -7.04
N ASP A 284 -6.02 14.37 -7.84
CA ASP A 284 -6.15 15.43 -8.83
C ASP A 284 -7.05 15.01 -10.00
N GLU A 285 -6.93 13.77 -10.50
CA GLU A 285 -7.89 13.19 -11.46
C GLU A 285 -9.31 13.12 -10.88
N LEU A 286 -9.44 12.70 -9.63
CA LEU A 286 -10.75 12.65 -8.97
C LEU A 286 -11.38 14.04 -8.82
N ARG A 287 -10.58 15.07 -8.51
CA ARG A 287 -11.06 16.46 -8.43
C ARG A 287 -11.46 17.02 -9.79
N ALA A 288 -10.74 16.67 -10.85
CA ALA A 288 -11.09 17.06 -12.21
C ALA A 288 -12.44 16.45 -12.63
N PHE A 289 -12.75 15.25 -12.15
CA PHE A 289 -14.03 14.60 -12.41
C PHE A 289 -15.16 15.08 -11.48
N ASP A 290 -14.88 15.20 -10.18
CA ASP A 290 -15.85 15.61 -9.14
C ASP A 290 -15.36 16.81 -8.34
N GLU A 291 -15.78 18.01 -8.77
CA GLU A 291 -15.46 19.29 -8.15
C GLU A 291 -15.81 19.37 -6.65
N HIS A 292 -16.70 18.51 -6.14
CA HIS A 292 -16.96 18.43 -4.69
C HIS A 292 -15.67 18.18 -3.88
N TYR A 293 -14.72 17.41 -4.42
CA TYR A 293 -13.42 17.14 -3.78
C TYR A 293 -12.47 18.35 -3.74
N LEU A 294 -12.79 19.47 -4.41
CA LEU A 294 -12.02 20.71 -4.30
C LEU A 294 -12.17 21.35 -2.92
N MET A 295 -13.35 21.18 -2.29
CA MET A 295 -13.66 21.77 -0.98
C MET A 295 -13.99 20.74 0.10
N HIS A 296 -14.42 19.53 -0.29
CA HIS A 296 -14.94 18.52 0.62
C HIS A 296 -14.34 17.14 0.31
N THR A 297 -13.13 16.90 0.81
CA THR A 297 -12.40 15.64 0.60
C THR A 297 -12.81 14.53 1.55
N ASN A 298 -13.57 14.85 2.62
CA ASN A 298 -13.92 13.94 3.71
C ASN A 298 -12.70 13.24 4.35
N SER A 299 -11.55 13.89 4.31
CA SER A 299 -10.28 13.40 4.88
C SER A 299 -9.88 14.25 6.08
N LYS A 300 -9.66 13.62 7.23
CA LYS A 300 -9.15 14.32 8.41
C LYS A 300 -7.73 14.78 8.19
N ILE A 301 -6.93 13.98 7.47
CA ILE A 301 -5.55 14.33 7.12
C ILE A 301 -5.50 15.61 6.30
N LEU A 302 -6.29 15.72 5.23
CA LEU A 302 -6.32 16.93 4.41
C LEU A 302 -6.88 18.13 5.19
N LEU A 303 -7.86 17.90 6.07
CA LEU A 303 -8.39 18.95 6.95
C LEU A 303 -7.32 19.46 7.93
N ASN A 304 -6.49 18.58 8.50
CA ASN A 304 -5.38 18.96 9.37
C ASN A 304 -4.37 19.85 8.64
N ILE A 305 -4.04 19.51 7.38
CA ILE A 305 -3.17 20.35 6.54
C ILE A 305 -3.81 21.71 6.28
N CYS A 306 -5.09 21.74 5.89
CA CYS A 306 -5.84 22.97 5.62
C CYS A 306 -5.83 23.91 6.83
N ASN A 307 -6.17 23.39 8.01
CA ASN A 307 -6.23 24.14 9.25
C ASN A 307 -4.86 24.68 9.66
N THR A 308 -3.80 23.90 9.46
CA THR A 308 -2.45 24.29 9.87
C THR A 308 -1.84 25.32 8.92
N LEU A 309 -1.89 25.09 7.60
CA LEU A 309 -1.27 25.95 6.61
C LEU A 309 -2.17 27.11 6.18
N ASN A 310 -3.37 27.18 6.75
CA ASN A 310 -4.43 28.14 6.43
C ASN A 310 -4.68 28.17 4.92
N VAL A 311 -5.08 27.01 4.40
CA VAL A 311 -5.35 26.75 2.97
C VAL A 311 -6.64 25.99 2.77
N THR A 312 -7.14 26.01 1.54
CA THR A 312 -8.21 25.15 1.08
C THR A 312 -7.67 23.82 0.57
N PRO A 313 -8.50 22.75 0.51
CA PRO A 313 -8.05 21.46 -0.03
C PRO A 313 -7.53 21.58 -1.47
N ALA A 314 -8.13 22.44 -2.30
CA ALA A 314 -7.71 22.69 -3.68
C ALA A 314 -6.28 23.22 -3.83
N GLU A 315 -5.71 23.84 -2.78
CA GLU A 315 -4.32 24.32 -2.78
C GLU A 315 -3.29 23.23 -2.42
N ILE A 316 -3.75 22.02 -2.06
CA ILE A 316 -2.92 20.86 -1.75
C ILE A 316 -2.87 20.00 -3.01
N ILE A 317 -1.75 20.03 -3.72
CA ILE A 317 -1.57 19.38 -5.04
C ILE A 317 -0.32 18.50 -5.06
N ASN A 318 -0.10 17.74 -6.15
CA ASN A 318 1.10 16.92 -6.34
C ASN A 318 1.38 15.96 -5.19
N ILE A 319 0.32 15.34 -4.66
CA ILE A 319 0.43 14.40 -3.53
C ILE A 319 1.13 13.12 -3.98
N LYS A 320 2.20 12.73 -3.27
CA LYS A 320 2.95 11.50 -3.56
C LYS A 320 3.28 10.74 -2.27
N PRO A 321 2.93 9.46 -2.15
CA PRO A 321 3.34 8.64 -1.00
C PRO A 321 4.87 8.57 -0.87
N ILE A 322 5.37 8.65 0.35
CA ILE A 322 6.77 8.38 0.67
C ILE A 322 6.84 6.98 1.28
N LYS A 323 7.60 6.08 0.64
CA LYS A 323 7.75 4.69 1.07
C LYS A 323 8.86 4.49 2.11
N ASP A 324 9.60 5.55 2.44
CA ASP A 324 10.73 5.51 3.37
C ASP A 324 10.24 5.65 4.82
N GLY A 325 10.60 4.67 5.66
CA GLY A 325 10.24 4.58 7.08
C GLY A 325 9.43 3.33 7.43
N LEU A 326 9.81 2.62 8.50
CA LEU A 326 9.24 1.32 8.90
C LEU A 326 7.93 1.45 9.70
N THR A 327 7.73 2.59 10.38
CA THR A 327 6.72 2.77 11.43
C THR A 327 5.62 3.76 11.06
N ASN A 328 5.84 4.66 10.09
CA ASN A 328 5.00 5.83 9.87
C ASN A 328 4.42 5.87 8.45
N THR A 329 3.20 6.41 8.31
CA THR A 329 2.59 6.63 7.00
C THR A 329 2.87 8.07 6.56
N SER A 330 3.60 8.24 5.47
CA SER A 330 4.09 9.55 5.02
C SER A 330 3.76 9.82 3.55
N PHE A 331 3.52 11.08 3.22
CA PHE A 331 3.41 11.55 1.83
C PHE A 331 3.92 12.98 1.72
N CYS A 332 4.45 13.35 0.55
CA CYS A 332 4.72 14.74 0.23
C CYS A 332 3.55 15.37 -0.54
N PHE A 333 3.44 16.69 -0.44
CA PHE A 333 2.45 17.48 -1.15
C PHE A 333 2.99 18.89 -1.39
N ASP A 334 2.56 19.52 -2.48
CA ASP A 334 2.83 20.92 -2.77
C ASP A 334 1.70 21.80 -2.27
N CYS A 335 2.06 22.93 -1.67
CA CYS A 335 1.12 23.93 -1.19
C CYS A 335 1.78 25.32 -1.19
N LYS A 336 1.10 26.32 -1.76
CA LYS A 336 1.59 27.72 -1.84
C LYS A 336 3.04 27.85 -2.36
N GLY A 337 3.39 27.05 -3.37
CA GLY A 337 4.73 27.05 -4.01
C GLY A 337 5.85 26.42 -3.17
N LYS A 338 5.52 25.67 -2.11
CA LYS A 338 6.47 24.91 -1.29
C LYS A 338 6.04 23.46 -1.21
N THR A 339 7.01 22.56 -1.08
CA THR A 339 6.77 21.14 -0.88
C THR A 339 6.91 20.79 0.60
N TYR A 340 5.96 20.03 1.11
CA TYR A 340 5.88 19.59 2.50
C TYR A 340 5.80 18.07 2.58
N VAL A 341 6.08 17.53 3.75
CA VAL A 341 5.85 16.14 4.13
C VAL A 341 4.82 16.12 5.25
N TYR A 342 3.74 15.37 5.07
CA TYR A 342 2.83 15.01 6.15
C TYR A 342 3.20 13.61 6.64
N ARG A 343 3.39 13.45 7.95
CA ARG A 343 3.63 12.15 8.59
C ARG A 343 2.53 11.87 9.59
N HIS A 344 1.90 10.72 9.46
CA HIS A 344 0.96 10.19 10.44
C HIS A 344 1.59 9.00 11.18
N PRO A 345 1.53 8.98 12.53
CA PRO A 345 1.84 7.80 13.33
C PRO A 345 1.24 6.50 12.78
N GLY A 346 2.05 5.45 12.64
CA GLY A 346 1.52 4.14 12.30
C GLY A 346 0.64 3.56 13.40
N LYS A 347 -0.38 2.79 13.01
CA LYS A 347 -1.26 2.09 13.96
C LYS A 347 -0.44 1.17 14.88
N GLY A 348 -0.66 1.28 16.18
CA GLY A 348 -0.03 0.45 17.20
C GLY A 348 1.27 1.03 17.78
N THR A 349 1.82 2.08 17.18
CA THR A 349 3.03 2.75 17.71
C THR A 349 2.79 3.42 19.07
N GLN A 350 1.55 3.76 19.39
CA GLN A 350 1.17 4.29 20.71
C GLN A 350 1.46 3.32 21.88
N GLU A 351 1.74 2.04 21.60
CA GLU A 351 2.12 1.06 22.63
C GLU A 351 3.56 1.21 23.12
N TYR A 352 4.41 1.97 22.41
CA TYR A 352 5.83 2.11 22.76
C TYR A 352 6.44 3.49 22.41
N ILE A 353 5.72 4.36 21.70
CA ILE A 353 6.16 5.72 21.38
C ILE A 353 5.41 6.75 22.22
N ASN A 354 6.17 7.61 22.91
CA ASN A 354 5.62 8.74 23.68
C ASN A 354 5.54 10.01 22.82
N ARG A 355 4.36 10.32 22.31
CA ARG A 355 4.13 11.49 21.41
C ARG A 355 4.35 12.83 22.08
N LEU A 356 4.16 12.93 23.39
CA LEU A 356 4.48 14.14 24.13
C LEU A 356 6.00 14.34 24.26
N SER A 357 6.75 13.23 24.37
CA SER A 357 8.22 13.25 24.34
C SER A 357 8.73 13.73 22.98
N GLU A 358 8.23 13.12 21.90
CA GLU A 358 8.57 13.51 20.52
C GLU A 358 8.30 15.02 20.30
N ALA A 359 7.11 15.50 20.68
CA ALA A 359 6.75 16.90 20.51
C ALA A 359 7.65 17.85 21.32
N ALA A 360 7.98 17.51 22.56
CA ALA A 360 8.85 18.32 23.42
C ALA A 360 10.28 18.41 22.85
N SER A 361 10.86 17.28 22.46
CA SER A 361 12.22 17.22 21.92
C SER A 361 12.32 17.86 20.54
N MET A 362 11.33 17.67 19.67
CA MET A 362 11.33 18.27 18.33
C MET A 362 11.25 19.80 18.39
N ARG A 363 10.52 20.38 19.35
CA ARG A 363 10.54 21.84 19.59
C ARG A 363 11.95 22.31 19.95
N ILE A 364 12.64 21.59 20.83
CA ILE A 364 14.02 21.90 21.21
C ILE A 364 14.95 21.76 20.02
N ALA A 365 14.82 20.70 19.22
CA ALA A 365 15.61 20.49 18.02
C ALA A 365 15.43 21.60 16.98
N ALA A 366 14.20 22.10 16.81
CA ALA A 366 13.89 23.22 15.93
C ALA A 366 14.49 24.54 16.46
N GLU A 367 14.38 24.81 17.78
CA GLU A 367 15.01 25.98 18.42
C GLU A 367 16.53 25.96 18.28
N LEU A 368 17.14 24.78 18.33
CA LEU A 368 18.57 24.58 18.15
C LEU A 368 18.99 24.50 16.67
N GLU A 369 18.07 24.65 15.71
CA GLU A 369 18.33 24.51 14.28
C GLU A 369 19.00 23.17 13.89
N ILE A 370 18.71 22.11 14.66
CA ILE A 370 19.16 20.73 14.40
C ILE A 370 18.20 20.06 13.41
N ASP A 371 16.89 20.25 13.61
CA ASP A 371 15.87 19.91 12.62
C ASP A 371 15.37 21.20 11.94
N LYS A 372 15.87 21.47 10.73
CA LYS A 372 15.48 22.66 9.95
C LYS A 372 14.18 22.47 9.17
N THR A 373 13.65 21.25 9.18
CA THR A 373 12.48 20.85 8.40
C THR A 373 11.18 21.10 9.14
N PHE A 374 11.20 21.11 10.48
CA PHE A 374 10.00 21.22 11.30
C PHE A 374 9.09 22.41 10.92
N VAL A 375 7.79 22.14 10.76
CA VAL A 375 6.75 23.17 10.57
C VAL A 375 5.74 23.14 11.70
N VAL A 376 5.14 21.97 11.97
CA VAL A 376 4.16 21.79 13.04
C VAL A 376 4.06 20.32 13.46
N MET A 377 3.59 20.08 14.68
CA MET A 377 3.13 18.78 15.14
C MET A 377 1.90 18.93 16.02
N ASN A 378 0.96 18.00 15.90
CA ASN A 378 -0.09 17.80 16.89
C ASN A 378 0.42 16.82 17.95
N GLU A 379 0.55 17.28 19.19
CA GLU A 379 1.12 16.48 20.29
C GLU A 379 0.18 15.39 20.82
N GLU A 380 -1.13 15.54 20.60
CA GLU A 380 -2.14 14.57 21.03
C GLU A 380 -2.30 13.42 20.03
N GLU A 381 -2.45 13.77 18.74
CA GLU A 381 -2.65 12.80 17.66
C GLU A 381 -1.33 12.32 17.03
N GLY A 382 -0.22 13.02 17.31
CA GLY A 382 1.14 12.66 16.91
C GLY A 382 1.51 12.92 15.45
N TRP A 383 0.60 13.43 14.60
CA TRP A 383 0.92 13.78 13.22
C TRP A 383 1.76 15.06 13.13
N LYS A 384 2.62 15.14 12.11
CA LYS A 384 3.49 16.31 11.88
C LYS A 384 3.57 16.72 10.42
N ILE A 385 3.88 17.99 10.21
CA ILE A 385 4.21 18.57 8.90
C ILE A 385 5.64 19.08 8.96
N SER A 386 6.44 18.70 7.97
CA SER A 386 7.81 19.16 7.76
C SER A 386 7.99 19.72 6.35
N LYS A 387 9.02 20.53 6.13
CA LYS A 387 9.46 20.93 4.79
C LYS A 387 10.10 19.72 4.10
N PHE A 388 9.80 19.54 2.82
CA PHE A 388 10.48 18.54 2.01
C PHE A 388 11.85 19.06 1.57
N ILE A 389 12.91 18.27 1.78
CA ILE A 389 14.26 18.57 1.26
C ILE A 389 14.40 17.90 -0.10
N LYS A 390 14.46 18.71 -1.15
CA LYS A 390 14.58 18.21 -2.53
C LYS A 390 15.95 17.57 -2.73
N ASN A 391 15.97 16.39 -3.37
CA ASN A 391 17.18 15.64 -3.69
C ASN A 391 18.07 15.38 -2.46
N ALA A 392 17.47 15.26 -1.28
CA ALA A 392 18.20 14.92 -0.07
C ALA A 392 18.87 13.55 -0.23
N ARG A 393 20.14 13.48 0.12
CA ARG A 393 20.82 12.20 0.35
C ARG A 393 20.86 11.89 1.84
N LEU A 394 20.97 10.61 2.17
CA LEU A 394 21.20 10.18 3.54
C LEU A 394 22.66 10.41 3.93
N LEU A 395 22.93 10.37 5.23
CA LEU A 395 24.30 10.31 5.74
C LEU A 395 25.02 9.07 5.23
N ASP A 396 26.25 9.25 4.76
CA ASP A 396 27.18 8.16 4.43
C ASP A 396 28.12 7.93 5.62
N TYR A 397 28.15 6.70 6.14
CA TYR A 397 29.00 6.34 7.28
C TYR A 397 30.49 6.35 6.93
N ASP A 398 30.86 6.30 5.65
CA ASP A 398 32.24 6.32 5.18
C ASP A 398 32.72 7.73 4.76
N ASP A 399 31.80 8.70 4.68
CA ASP A 399 32.13 10.08 4.33
C ASP A 399 32.51 10.90 5.59
N LYS A 400 33.75 11.38 5.62
CA LYS A 400 34.27 12.12 6.79
C LYS A 400 33.53 13.42 7.07
N GLU A 401 33.10 14.13 6.03
CA GLU A 401 32.40 15.40 6.18
C GLU A 401 31.00 15.18 6.79
N ASP A 402 30.33 14.11 6.40
CA ASP A 402 29.07 13.69 7.00
C ASP A 402 29.22 13.32 8.48
N ILE A 403 30.25 12.55 8.82
CA ILE A 403 30.55 12.18 10.21
C ILE A 403 30.81 13.41 11.07
N GLU A 404 31.63 14.36 10.60
CA GLU A 404 31.90 15.61 11.30
C GLU A 404 30.61 16.44 11.51
N LYS A 405 29.74 16.53 10.50
CA LYS A 405 28.46 17.24 10.61
C LYS A 405 27.50 16.55 11.58
N ALA A 406 27.39 15.21 11.52
CA ALA A 406 26.53 14.46 12.42
C ALA A 406 26.98 14.61 13.88
N VAL A 407 28.28 14.47 14.14
CA VAL A 407 28.88 14.70 15.46
C VAL A 407 28.62 16.14 15.92
N SER A 408 28.77 17.13 15.05
CA SER A 408 28.45 18.53 15.39
C SER A 408 27.00 18.70 15.84
N LEU A 409 26.03 18.09 15.16
CA LEU A 409 24.62 18.12 15.54
C LEU A 409 24.35 17.41 16.87
N MET A 410 24.93 16.21 17.07
CA MET A 410 24.79 15.43 18.30
C MET A 410 25.40 16.18 19.51
N THR A 411 26.61 16.70 19.36
CA THR A 411 27.28 17.50 20.40
C THR A 411 26.48 18.77 20.72
N LYS A 412 25.94 19.46 19.70
CA LYS A 412 25.06 20.63 19.89
C LYS A 412 23.82 20.27 20.70
N LEU A 413 23.21 19.11 20.45
CA LEU A 413 22.05 18.62 21.21
C LEU A 413 22.43 18.35 22.67
N HIS A 414 23.43 17.48 22.90
CA HIS A 414 23.82 17.00 24.22
C HIS A 414 24.35 18.13 25.13
N GLN A 415 25.06 19.11 24.55
CA GLN A 415 25.63 20.24 25.29
C GLN A 415 24.71 21.47 25.36
N SER A 416 23.51 21.41 24.78
CA SER A 416 22.58 22.56 24.70
C SER A 416 22.11 23.07 26.07
N GLY A 417 22.18 22.25 27.12
CA GLY A 417 21.62 22.53 28.43
C GLY A 417 20.07 22.57 28.47
N LYS A 418 19.41 22.22 27.36
CA LYS A 418 17.96 22.10 27.27
C LYS A 418 17.49 20.84 27.99
N SER A 419 16.23 20.84 28.43
CA SER A 419 15.62 19.71 29.12
C SER A 419 14.15 19.53 28.77
N THR A 420 13.67 18.31 28.95
CA THR A 420 12.29 17.87 28.76
C THR A 420 11.89 17.00 29.96
N PRO A 421 10.61 16.95 30.38
CA PRO A 421 10.19 16.11 31.50
C PRO A 421 10.19 14.61 31.17
N TYR A 422 10.43 14.24 29.92
CA TYR A 422 10.43 12.87 29.45
C TYR A 422 11.85 12.31 29.39
N ALA A 423 11.99 11.01 29.61
CA ALA A 423 13.27 10.31 29.61
C ALA A 423 13.29 9.20 28.56
N ILE A 424 14.48 8.88 28.06
CA ILE A 424 14.72 7.65 27.30
C ILE A 424 14.94 6.53 28.32
N GLU A 425 14.17 5.46 28.22
CA GLU A 425 14.19 4.33 29.16
C GLU A 425 14.49 3.02 28.40
N PHE A 426 15.73 2.85 27.90
CA PHE A 426 16.12 1.66 27.15
C PHE A 426 15.90 0.37 27.95
N GLU A 427 16.26 0.37 29.23
CA GLU A 427 16.14 -0.76 30.16
C GLU A 427 14.68 -1.18 30.35
N LYS A 428 13.78 -0.20 30.51
CA LYS A 428 12.34 -0.46 30.58
C LYS A 428 11.81 -1.04 29.27
N GLY A 429 12.33 -0.55 28.14
CA GLY A 429 11.99 -1.09 26.84
C GLY A 429 12.51 -2.51 26.60
N LEU A 430 13.66 -2.89 27.18
CA LEU A 430 14.11 -4.28 27.19
C LEU A 430 13.06 -5.18 27.86
N VAL A 431 12.57 -4.79 29.04
CA VAL A 431 11.54 -5.54 29.77
C VAL A 431 10.26 -5.64 28.94
N ASP A 432 9.79 -4.52 28.39
CA ASP A 432 8.56 -4.47 27.59
C ASP A 432 8.64 -5.36 26.33
N PHE A 433 9.72 -5.27 25.55
CA PHE A 433 9.89 -6.12 24.37
C PHE A 433 10.03 -7.60 24.72
N LYS A 434 10.77 -7.94 25.79
CA LYS A 434 10.86 -9.33 26.28
C LYS A 434 9.47 -9.88 26.61
N GLU A 435 8.66 -9.15 27.38
CA GLU A 435 7.29 -9.57 27.70
C GLU A 435 6.42 -9.75 26.46
N LYS A 436 6.51 -8.82 25.49
CA LYS A 436 5.78 -8.89 24.22
C LYS A 436 6.18 -10.09 23.38
N LEU A 437 7.46 -10.47 23.39
CA LEU A 437 8.00 -11.61 22.66
C LEU A 437 7.67 -12.95 23.34
N ILE A 438 7.74 -13.02 24.68
CA ILE A 438 7.33 -14.20 25.46
C ILE A 438 5.86 -14.52 25.19
N LYS A 439 4.97 -13.52 25.24
CA LYS A 439 3.54 -13.70 24.92
C LYS A 439 3.27 -14.21 23.50
N ARG A 440 4.24 -14.05 22.59
CA ARG A 440 4.16 -14.48 21.19
C ARG A 440 4.91 -15.78 20.91
N ASN A 441 5.50 -16.42 21.92
CA ASN A 441 6.41 -17.56 21.75
C ASN A 441 7.54 -17.28 20.74
N ARG A 442 8.10 -16.06 20.80
CA ARG A 442 9.17 -15.58 19.91
C ARG A 442 10.44 -15.19 20.66
N PHE A 443 10.54 -15.56 21.94
CA PHE A 443 11.70 -15.29 22.79
C PHE A 443 12.44 -16.58 23.19
N GLU A 444 12.70 -17.44 22.19
CA GLU A 444 13.36 -18.74 22.37
C GLU A 444 14.46 -18.90 21.32
N PHE A 445 15.73 -18.94 21.74
CA PHE A 445 16.92 -19.20 20.92
C PHE A 445 18.07 -19.73 21.79
N ASP A 446 19.00 -20.48 21.19
CA ASP A 446 19.93 -21.38 21.90
C ASP A 446 20.84 -20.70 22.94
N ASP A 447 21.24 -19.45 22.69
CA ASP A 447 22.18 -18.72 23.55
C ASP A 447 21.53 -17.55 24.30
N LYS A 448 20.19 -17.56 24.40
CA LYS A 448 19.41 -16.49 25.05
C LYS A 448 19.89 -16.19 26.48
N GLU A 449 20.02 -17.21 27.31
CA GLU A 449 20.42 -17.04 28.72
C GLU A 449 21.84 -16.45 28.85
N GLU A 450 22.75 -16.82 27.96
CA GLU A 450 24.11 -16.26 27.92
C GLU A 450 24.09 -14.79 27.51
N LEU A 451 23.32 -14.46 26.46
CA LEU A 451 23.18 -13.10 25.97
C LEU A 451 22.52 -12.19 27.04
N GLU A 452 21.45 -12.65 27.69
CA GLU A 452 20.80 -11.91 28.77
C GLU A 452 21.73 -11.68 29.95
N ALA A 453 22.44 -12.72 30.42
CA ALA A 453 23.37 -12.58 31.52
C ALA A 453 24.52 -11.59 31.21
N MET A 454 24.95 -11.51 29.96
CA MET A 454 25.97 -10.57 29.52
C MET A 454 25.46 -9.13 29.56
N VAL A 455 24.27 -8.89 28.99
CA VAL A 455 23.64 -7.56 28.97
C VAL A 455 23.30 -7.09 30.38
N ASP A 456 22.73 -7.95 31.23
CA ASP A 456 22.35 -7.60 32.60
C ASP A 456 23.56 -7.16 33.44
N LYS A 457 24.73 -7.79 33.23
CA LYS A 457 25.99 -7.35 33.86
C LYS A 457 26.43 -5.97 33.37
N VAL A 458 26.37 -5.72 32.06
CA VAL A 458 26.73 -4.42 31.48
C VAL A 458 25.80 -3.34 32.00
N VAL A 459 24.48 -3.57 32.02
CA VAL A 459 23.50 -2.64 32.59
C VAL A 459 23.84 -2.31 34.04
N GLY A 460 24.13 -3.32 34.87
CA GLY A 460 24.53 -3.11 36.26
C GLY A 460 25.81 -2.27 36.42
N TYR A 461 26.74 -2.33 35.45
CA TYR A 461 27.92 -1.45 35.44
C TYR A 461 27.60 -0.04 34.96
N LEU A 462 26.80 0.12 33.91
CA LEU A 462 26.38 1.44 33.39
C LEU A 462 25.64 2.25 34.46
N GLU A 463 24.78 1.60 35.25
CA GLU A 463 24.08 2.22 36.38
C GLU A 463 25.05 2.81 37.43
N LEU A 464 26.21 2.18 37.63
CA LEU A 464 27.21 2.62 38.61
C LEU A 464 28.02 3.84 38.15
N ASP A 465 28.09 4.11 36.84
CA ASP A 465 28.87 5.22 36.30
C ASP A 465 28.22 6.59 36.52
N GLN A 466 26.93 6.64 36.86
CA GLN A 466 26.19 7.85 37.24
C GLN A 466 26.40 9.04 36.27
N VAL A 467 26.27 8.78 34.97
CA VAL A 467 26.42 9.80 33.94
C VAL A 467 25.31 10.84 34.00
N LYS A 468 25.66 12.08 33.66
CA LYS A 468 24.69 13.19 33.61
C LYS A 468 23.79 13.01 32.39
N HIS A 469 22.49 12.92 32.63
CA HIS A 469 21.52 12.85 31.53
C HIS A 469 21.37 14.21 30.83
N THR A 470 21.27 14.15 29.51
CA THR A 470 21.05 15.29 28.59
C THR A 470 19.91 14.95 27.64
N ILE A 471 19.42 15.93 26.88
CA ILE A 471 18.47 15.61 25.82
C ILE A 471 19.17 14.82 24.71
N CYS A 472 18.60 13.69 24.31
CA CYS A 472 19.13 12.78 23.29
C CYS A 472 18.04 12.50 22.24
N HIS A 473 18.46 12.13 21.04
CA HIS A 473 17.58 11.77 19.93
C HIS A 473 16.93 10.40 20.12
N GLY A 474 17.67 9.43 20.67
CA GLY A 474 17.24 8.05 20.93
C GLY A 474 17.29 7.13 19.72
N ASP A 475 17.49 7.66 18.51
CA ASP A 475 17.52 6.90 17.25
C ASP A 475 18.44 7.55 16.20
N CYS A 476 19.71 7.78 16.54
CA CYS A 476 20.67 8.45 15.66
C CYS A 476 21.26 7.47 14.63
N TYR A 477 20.66 7.34 13.44
CA TYR A 477 21.19 6.51 12.35
C TYR A 477 20.96 7.15 10.97
N SER A 478 21.69 6.69 9.95
CA SER A 478 21.79 7.34 8.62
C SER A 478 20.46 7.84 8.00
N PRO A 479 19.35 7.05 7.99
CA PRO A 479 18.05 7.48 7.47
C PRO A 479 17.44 8.71 8.16
N ASN A 480 17.85 9.01 9.40
CA ASN A 480 17.40 10.18 10.15
C ASN A 480 18.27 11.42 9.91
N PHE A 481 19.39 11.31 9.18
CA PHE A 481 20.21 12.44 8.76
C PHE A 481 19.99 12.74 7.30
N LEU A 482 19.39 13.90 7.02
CA LEU A 482 19.15 14.38 5.66
C LEU A 482 20.17 15.45 5.28
N VAL A 483 20.91 15.24 4.20
CA VAL A 483 21.86 16.19 3.62
C VAL A 483 21.27 16.79 2.36
N ASP A 484 21.13 18.12 2.33
CA ASP A 484 20.63 18.85 1.16
C ASP A 484 21.72 19.06 0.08
N GLU A 485 21.32 19.59 -1.08
CA GLU A 485 22.23 19.84 -2.21
C GLU A 485 23.34 20.86 -1.91
N GLU A 486 23.15 21.70 -0.89
CA GLU A 486 24.13 22.69 -0.42
C GLU A 486 25.08 22.08 0.63
N GLY A 487 24.85 20.82 1.03
CA GLY A 487 25.62 20.11 2.04
C GLY A 487 25.19 20.42 3.48
N ASN A 488 24.06 21.09 3.71
CA ASN A 488 23.53 21.26 5.06
C ASN A 488 22.87 19.96 5.54
N MET A 489 23.13 19.60 6.80
CA MET A 489 22.54 18.42 7.43
C MET A 489 21.41 18.81 8.39
N SER A 490 20.34 18.01 8.42
CA SER A 490 19.28 18.06 9.43
C SER A 490 19.10 16.67 10.05
N LEU A 491 18.96 16.60 11.37
CA LEU A 491 18.58 15.40 12.09
C LEU A 491 17.07 15.41 12.35
N ILE A 492 16.37 14.41 11.80
CA ILE A 492 14.92 14.28 11.82
C ILE A 492 14.48 13.04 12.60
N ASP A 493 13.17 12.95 12.84
CA ASP A 493 12.50 11.80 13.45
C ASP A 493 12.75 11.52 14.94
N TRP A 494 12.31 12.47 15.74
CA TRP A 494 12.46 12.52 17.20
C TRP A 494 11.56 11.56 17.99
N GLU A 495 11.08 10.44 17.42
CA GLU A 495 10.05 9.60 18.05
C GLU A 495 10.54 8.84 19.31
N TYR A 496 11.85 8.59 19.41
CA TYR A 496 12.51 7.94 20.56
C TYR A 496 13.19 8.91 21.54
N SER A 497 13.07 10.21 21.30
CA SER A 497 13.86 11.23 21.99
C SER A 497 13.40 11.50 23.43
N GLY A 498 14.32 11.98 24.26
CA GLY A 498 14.07 12.32 25.66
C GLY A 498 15.36 12.61 26.43
N MET A 499 15.26 12.81 27.75
CA MET A 499 16.42 12.91 28.63
C MET A 499 17.05 11.53 28.86
N GLY A 500 18.32 11.37 28.54
CA GLY A 500 19.05 10.11 28.70
C GLY A 500 20.55 10.30 28.74
N ASP A 501 21.27 9.19 28.83
CA ASP A 501 22.71 9.18 28.65
C ASP A 501 23.08 9.56 27.19
N PRO A 502 23.86 10.63 26.95
CA PRO A 502 24.27 11.02 25.60
C PRO A 502 25.07 9.95 24.85
N THR A 503 25.66 8.97 25.54
CA THR A 503 26.34 7.85 24.87
C THR A 503 25.38 6.93 24.13
N SER A 504 24.07 7.00 24.40
CA SER A 504 23.06 6.19 23.71
C SER A 504 22.84 6.57 22.25
N ASP A 505 22.93 7.86 21.90
CA ASP A 505 22.86 8.34 20.51
C ASP A 505 24.10 7.86 19.73
N ILE A 506 25.27 7.96 20.34
CA ILE A 506 26.54 7.45 19.79
C ILE A 506 26.47 5.94 19.64
N GLY A 507 25.88 5.26 20.63
CA GLY A 507 25.64 3.83 20.64
C GLY A 507 24.80 3.40 19.44
N THR A 508 23.68 4.08 19.22
CA THR A 508 22.77 3.77 18.10
C THR A 508 23.42 4.05 16.76
N PHE A 509 24.19 5.15 16.65
CA PHE A 509 24.93 5.49 15.44
C PHE A 509 25.91 4.40 15.03
N VAL A 510 26.73 3.94 15.98
CA VAL A 510 27.68 2.85 15.77
C VAL A 510 26.94 1.53 15.49
N ALA A 511 25.88 1.23 16.24
CA ALA A 511 25.13 -0.03 16.09
C ALA A 511 24.46 -0.19 14.72
N CYS A 512 24.18 0.92 14.03
CA CYS A 512 23.59 0.93 12.68
C CYS A 512 24.61 1.06 11.54
N SER A 513 25.89 1.32 11.86
CA SER A 513 26.99 1.35 10.89
C SER A 513 27.53 -0.05 10.56
N ASP A 514 28.58 -0.14 9.75
CA ASP A 514 29.42 -1.35 9.57
C ASP A 514 30.80 -1.19 10.20
N TYR A 515 30.93 -0.31 11.19
CA TYR A 515 32.19 -0.04 11.86
C TYR A 515 32.74 -1.28 12.57
N THR A 516 34.05 -1.46 12.41
CA THR A 516 34.86 -2.32 13.28
C THR A 516 34.98 -1.70 14.68
N LEU A 517 35.43 -2.50 15.65
CA LEU A 517 35.68 -2.01 17.00
C LEU A 517 36.63 -0.79 17.02
N GLU A 518 37.68 -0.82 16.19
CA GLU A 518 38.65 0.29 16.10
C GLU A 518 38.01 1.55 15.50
N GLN A 519 37.18 1.41 14.46
CA GLN A 519 36.44 2.54 13.89
C GLN A 519 35.41 3.11 14.88
N ALA A 520 34.76 2.26 15.68
CA ALA A 520 33.88 2.71 16.74
C ALA A 520 34.63 3.52 17.81
N LYS A 521 35.84 3.08 18.20
CA LYS A 521 36.72 3.82 19.12
C LYS A 521 37.19 5.15 18.53
N GLU A 522 37.53 5.18 17.23
CA GLU A 522 37.86 6.41 16.51
C GLU A 522 36.67 7.38 16.50
N PHE A 523 35.46 6.90 16.22
CA PHE A 523 34.24 7.72 16.26
C PHE A 523 33.95 8.29 17.65
N ILE A 524 34.12 7.50 18.71
CA ILE A 524 34.00 7.97 20.10
C ILE A 524 35.02 9.10 20.38
N GLN A 525 36.26 8.96 19.89
CA GLN A 525 37.28 9.98 20.04
C GLN A 525 36.94 11.27 19.28
N ILE A 526 36.35 11.16 18.08
CA ILE A 526 35.87 12.31 17.31
C ILE A 526 34.78 13.06 18.09
N TYR A 527 33.81 12.33 18.65
CA TYR A 527 32.73 12.91 19.46
C TYR A 527 33.23 13.63 20.72
N LEU A 528 34.21 13.04 21.41
CA LEU A 528 34.76 13.62 22.65
C LEU A 528 35.78 14.73 22.41
N GLU A 529 36.32 14.86 21.20
CA GLU A 529 37.46 15.73 20.84
C GLU A 529 38.75 15.44 21.65
N HIS A 530 38.80 14.32 22.38
CA HIS A 530 39.95 13.86 23.16
C HIS A 530 39.96 12.34 23.29
N ASN A 531 41.09 11.78 23.75
CA ASN A 531 41.15 10.35 24.07
C ASN A 531 40.19 10.05 25.25
N PRO A 532 39.23 9.12 25.11
CA PRO A 532 38.25 8.81 26.15
C PRO A 532 38.88 8.38 27.48
N GLY A 533 40.02 7.68 27.44
CA GLY A 533 40.51 6.93 28.59
C GLY A 533 39.62 5.73 28.92
N VAL A 534 40.11 4.82 29.77
CA VAL A 534 39.46 3.52 30.01
C VAL A 534 38.05 3.65 30.56
N ALA A 535 37.84 4.54 31.54
CA ALA A 535 36.53 4.72 32.18
C ALA A 535 35.43 5.21 31.21
N SER A 536 35.75 6.16 30.31
CA SER A 536 34.79 6.57 29.30
C SER A 536 34.63 5.51 28.21
N GLU A 537 35.72 4.91 27.75
CA GLU A 537 35.69 3.89 26.70
C GLU A 537 34.79 2.70 27.09
N ARG A 538 34.93 2.16 28.30
CA ARG A 538 34.09 1.04 28.77
C ARG A 538 32.62 1.42 28.84
N HIS A 539 32.30 2.66 29.19
CA HIS A 539 30.93 3.16 29.26
C HIS A 539 30.31 3.27 27.85
N PHE A 540 31.00 3.89 26.90
CA PHE A 540 30.54 3.97 25.51
C PHE A 540 30.32 2.58 24.89
N LEU A 541 31.27 1.66 25.06
CA LEU A 541 31.16 0.29 24.55
C LEU A 541 30.02 -0.48 25.23
N GLY A 542 29.85 -0.29 26.55
CA GLY A 542 28.72 -0.85 27.29
C GLY A 542 27.38 -0.37 26.73
N THR A 543 27.26 0.94 26.50
CA THR A 543 26.04 1.55 25.94
C THR A 543 25.78 1.08 24.51
N ILE A 544 26.81 0.96 23.65
CA ILE A 544 26.66 0.37 22.29
C ILE A 544 26.07 -1.04 22.40
N GLY A 545 26.55 -1.86 23.34
CA GLY A 545 26.02 -3.20 23.60
C GLY A 545 24.56 -3.18 24.05
N LEU A 546 24.20 -2.31 24.99
CA LEU A 546 22.84 -2.13 25.50
C LEU A 546 21.85 -1.72 24.39
N VAL A 547 22.15 -0.67 23.63
CA VAL A 547 21.25 -0.20 22.57
C VAL A 547 21.16 -1.20 21.41
N SER A 548 22.25 -1.90 21.10
CA SER A 548 22.22 -3.01 20.12
C SER A 548 21.23 -4.10 20.58
N TYR A 549 21.23 -4.44 21.86
CA TYR A 549 20.28 -5.44 22.38
C TYR A 549 18.83 -4.95 22.33
N TYR A 550 18.61 -3.68 22.66
CA TYR A 550 17.29 -3.05 22.54
C TYR A 550 16.75 -3.16 21.10
N TRP A 551 17.55 -2.76 20.11
CA TRP A 551 17.15 -2.81 18.72
C TRP A 551 16.98 -4.26 18.21
N PHE A 552 17.78 -5.21 18.70
CA PHE A 552 17.58 -6.63 18.43
C PHE A 552 16.21 -7.13 18.93
N LEU A 553 15.81 -6.79 20.16
CA LEU A 553 14.49 -7.16 20.70
C LEU A 553 13.35 -6.48 19.93
N TRP A 554 13.52 -5.21 19.58
CA TRP A 554 12.57 -4.50 18.72
C TRP A 554 12.44 -5.19 17.35
N ALA A 555 13.55 -5.62 16.75
CA ALA A 555 13.56 -6.31 15.46
C ALA A 555 12.82 -7.63 15.52
N LEU A 556 13.09 -8.46 16.55
CA LEU A 556 12.34 -9.69 16.79
C LEU A 556 10.85 -9.43 16.93
N PHE A 557 10.47 -8.33 17.59
CA PHE A 557 9.07 -7.95 17.75
C PHE A 557 8.46 -7.56 16.41
N GLN A 558 9.13 -6.76 15.57
CA GLN A 558 8.65 -6.44 14.22
C GLN A 558 8.49 -7.69 13.35
N GLU A 559 9.46 -8.60 13.37
CA GLU A 559 9.37 -9.86 12.63
C GLU A 559 8.21 -10.73 13.12
N SER A 560 7.93 -10.74 14.43
CA SER A 560 6.76 -11.43 14.98
C SER A 560 5.42 -10.86 14.49
N ASN A 561 5.43 -9.61 14.02
CA ASN A 561 4.29 -8.95 13.40
C ASN A 561 4.32 -9.05 11.85
N GLY A 562 5.20 -9.89 11.29
CA GLY A 562 5.33 -10.11 9.84
C GLY A 562 6.00 -8.95 9.09
N LYS A 563 6.74 -8.09 9.80
CA LYS A 563 7.51 -6.98 9.21
C LYS A 563 9.00 -7.33 9.22
N PRO A 564 9.58 -7.77 8.10
CA PRO A 564 11.00 -8.13 8.06
C PRO A 564 11.87 -6.87 8.25
N VAL A 565 12.87 -6.97 9.12
CA VAL A 565 13.82 -5.87 9.43
C VAL A 565 15.14 -6.03 8.64
N GLY A 566 15.36 -7.20 8.04
CA GLY A 566 16.50 -7.45 7.16
C GLY A 566 17.79 -7.67 7.93
N GLU A 567 18.90 -7.19 7.38
CA GLU A 567 20.25 -7.45 7.89
C GLU A 567 20.51 -6.90 9.31
N PHE A 568 19.77 -5.87 9.72
CA PHE A 568 19.91 -5.24 11.03
C PHE A 568 19.66 -6.22 12.18
N LEU A 569 18.76 -7.20 12.02
CA LEU A 569 18.47 -8.18 13.08
C LEU A 569 19.75 -8.92 13.51
N TYR A 570 20.49 -9.47 12.54
CA TYR A 570 21.72 -10.19 12.84
C TYR A 570 22.87 -9.26 13.22
N LYS A 571 22.91 -8.05 12.64
CA LYS A 571 23.90 -7.02 13.00
C LYS A 571 23.80 -6.67 14.49
N TRP A 572 22.61 -6.31 14.97
CA TRP A 572 22.37 -5.93 16.36
C TRP A 572 22.62 -7.07 17.35
N TYR A 573 22.27 -8.31 16.99
CA TYR A 573 22.65 -9.50 17.76
C TYR A 573 24.18 -9.63 17.92
N ARG A 574 24.95 -9.52 16.82
CA ARG A 574 26.42 -9.64 16.89
C ARG A 574 27.05 -8.49 17.67
N TYR A 575 26.57 -7.27 17.46
CA TYR A 575 27.08 -6.09 18.14
C TYR A 575 26.80 -6.12 19.62
N THR A 576 25.63 -6.63 20.05
CA THR A 576 25.37 -6.91 21.46
C THR A 576 26.50 -7.77 22.06
N LYS A 577 26.81 -8.90 21.44
CA LYS A 577 27.88 -9.80 21.93
C LYS A 577 29.25 -9.13 21.94
N GLN A 578 29.62 -8.51 20.83
CA GLN A 578 30.95 -7.92 20.64
C GLN A 578 31.21 -6.79 21.64
N TYR A 579 30.29 -5.84 21.74
CA TYR A 579 30.47 -4.64 22.54
C TYR A 579 30.25 -4.90 24.02
N CYS A 580 29.29 -5.77 24.41
CA CYS A 580 29.16 -6.18 25.80
C CYS A 580 30.40 -6.95 26.28
N ALA A 581 30.96 -7.86 25.48
CA ALA A 581 32.17 -8.59 25.86
C ALA A 581 33.38 -7.67 26.08
N GLU A 582 33.61 -6.71 25.17
CA GLU A 582 34.72 -5.76 25.31
C GLU A 582 34.49 -4.80 26.48
N ALA A 583 33.27 -4.32 26.70
CA ALA A 583 32.94 -3.49 27.85
C ALA A 583 33.20 -4.24 29.16
N LEU A 584 32.69 -5.48 29.30
CA LEU A 584 32.90 -6.30 30.49
C LEU A 584 34.38 -6.54 30.77
N ARG A 585 35.18 -6.81 29.73
CA ARG A 585 36.64 -6.95 29.86
C ARG A 585 37.25 -5.70 30.52
N LEU A 586 36.89 -4.50 30.05
CA LEU A 586 37.39 -3.24 30.60
C LEU A 586 36.87 -2.94 32.01
N TYR A 587 35.58 -3.21 32.30
CA TYR A 587 35.01 -3.03 33.64
C TYR A 587 35.63 -3.96 34.68
N GLU A 588 35.99 -5.18 34.29
CA GLU A 588 36.57 -6.19 35.18
C GLU A 588 38.08 -6.03 35.36
N GLU A 589 38.80 -5.48 34.37
CA GLU A 589 40.23 -5.13 34.49
C GLU A 589 40.50 -3.92 35.41
N GLU A 590 39.51 -3.06 35.64
CA GLU A 590 39.61 -1.94 36.60
C GLU A 590 39.41 -2.34 38.08
N LYS A 591 38.96 -3.57 38.36
CA LYS A 591 38.79 -4.11 39.73
C LYS A 591 40.07 -4.74 40.26
#